data_AF-A0A1A7KF78-F1
#
_entry.id   AF-A0A1A7KF78-F1
#
_cell.length_a   1.000
_cell.length_b   1.000
_cell.length_c   1.000
_cell.angle_alpha   90.00
_cell.angle_beta   90.00
_cell.angle_gamma   90.00
#
_symmetry.space_group_name_H-M   'P 1'
#
loop_
_entity.id
_entity.type
_entity.pdbx_description
1 polymer ?
#
loop_
_entity_poly.entity_id
_entity_poly.type
_entity_poly.pdbx_seq_one_letter_code
_entity_poly.pdbx_strand_id
1 'polypeptide(L)'
;MNLIIKTLSIAALAAILVTSCENKKTEMKTERAESKLAIKKVIQNNNPEKGKNVPNNLVCMVNDVYMGKEQIEVPFEGKMYYGCCNMCKEKIPKDESARYATDPHSLKKISKADAYIVVIGNNNEVAYFENEENYRKFLEGNS
;
A
#
# COMPACT_ATOMS: atom_id res chain seq x y z
N MET A 1 -21.50 39.44 -13.24
CA MET A 1 -20.90 40.73 -13.63
C MET A 1 -20.40 41.39 -12.36
N ASN A 2 -19.08 41.53 -12.26
CA ASN A 2 -18.34 41.95 -11.06
C ASN A 2 -18.79 43.32 -10.55
N LEU A 3 -18.79 43.51 -9.23
CA LEU A 3 -18.40 44.80 -8.70
C LEU A 3 -17.65 44.66 -7.38
N ILE A 4 -16.50 45.33 -7.36
CA ILE A 4 -15.34 45.09 -6.52
C ILE A 4 -15.38 46.01 -5.28
N ILE A 5 -15.15 45.37 -4.14
CA ILE A 5 -14.52 45.81 -2.88
C ILE A 5 -14.00 47.26 -2.85
N LYS A 6 -14.53 48.06 -1.90
CA LYS A 6 -13.82 49.19 -1.29
C LYS A 6 -14.19 49.33 0.18
N THR A 7 -13.33 48.83 1.07
CA THR A 7 -13.22 49.34 2.45
C THR A 7 -11.74 49.50 2.76
N LEU A 8 -11.22 50.71 2.52
CA LEU A 8 -10.05 51.20 3.24
C LEU A 8 -10.55 51.75 4.58
N SER A 9 -9.96 51.31 5.70
CA SER A 9 -9.36 52.24 6.67
C SER A 9 -8.76 51.54 7.90
N ILE A 10 -7.45 51.78 8.03
CA ILE A 10 -6.74 52.27 9.22
C ILE A 10 -6.57 51.32 10.42
N ALA A 11 -5.32 50.87 10.52
CA ALA A 11 -4.50 50.56 11.67
C ALA A 11 -5.07 50.72 13.10
N ALA A 12 -4.86 49.67 13.89
CA ALA A 12 -4.55 49.80 15.31
C ALA A 12 -3.39 48.85 15.65
N LEU A 13 -2.19 49.42 15.80
CA LEU A 13 -1.11 48.79 16.55
C LEU A 13 -1.47 48.86 18.04
N ALA A 14 -1.55 47.70 18.69
CA ALA A 14 -1.42 47.59 20.13
C ALA A 14 -0.37 46.52 20.41
N ALA A 15 0.84 46.98 20.73
CA ALA A 15 1.84 46.21 21.46
C ALA A 15 1.37 45.99 22.90
N ILE A 16 2.11 45.14 23.65
CA ILE A 16 2.10 44.86 25.11
C ILE A 16 1.63 43.42 25.38
N LEU A 17 2.33 42.52 26.07
CA LEU A 17 3.66 42.47 26.72
C LEU A 17 4.02 40.97 26.86
N VAL A 18 5.30 40.65 26.71
CA VAL A 18 5.91 39.36 27.07
C VAL A 18 5.90 39.20 28.59
N THR A 19 5.29 38.14 29.10
CA THR A 19 5.52 37.64 30.47
C THR A 19 6.39 36.39 30.45
N SER A 20 7.45 36.49 31.24
CA SER A 20 8.62 35.63 31.37
C SER A 20 8.34 34.19 31.84
N CYS A 21 9.26 33.29 31.48
CA CYS A 21 9.29 31.84 31.71
C CYS A 21 9.34 31.40 33.17
N GLU A 22 8.86 30.18 33.45
CA GLU A 22 9.44 29.33 34.49
C GLU A 22 9.79 27.95 33.93
N ASN A 23 11.10 27.72 33.78
CA ASN A 23 11.68 26.42 33.42
C ASN A 23 11.67 25.52 34.66
N LYS A 24 10.79 24.51 34.69
CA LYS A 24 11.00 23.35 35.57
C LYS A 24 11.70 22.25 34.80
N LYS A 25 12.98 22.08 35.14
CA LYS A 25 13.80 20.92 34.82
C LYS A 25 13.23 19.74 35.60
N THR A 26 12.55 18.82 34.92
CA THR A 26 12.19 17.51 35.49
C THR A 26 13.02 16.45 34.80
N GLU A 27 14.00 15.94 35.53
CA GLU A 27 14.63 14.66 35.27
C GLU A 27 13.56 13.58 35.37
N MET A 28 13.27 12.86 34.29
CA MET A 28 12.44 11.67 34.34
C MET A 28 13.38 10.46 34.33
N LYS A 29 13.66 9.97 35.54
CA LYS A 29 14.25 8.66 35.78
C LYS A 29 13.33 7.57 35.22
N THR A 30 14.00 6.56 34.69
CA THR A 30 13.52 5.21 34.45
C THR A 30 12.49 4.74 35.48
N GLU A 31 11.27 4.47 35.01
CA GLU A 31 10.44 3.36 35.49
C GLU A 31 9.86 2.62 34.29
N ARG A 32 10.49 1.47 34.05
CA ARG A 32 10.14 0.40 33.14
C ARG A 32 9.52 -0.67 34.02
N ALA A 33 8.23 -0.95 33.86
CA ALA A 33 7.66 -2.30 33.95
C ALA A 33 6.13 -2.25 33.95
N GLU A 34 5.47 -1.83 32.85
CA GLU A 34 4.06 -2.19 32.62
C GLU A 34 3.58 -1.98 31.16
N SER A 35 4.32 -1.27 30.30
CA SER A 35 3.95 -1.10 28.88
C SER A 35 4.51 -2.16 27.91
N LYS A 36 5.21 -3.17 28.41
CA LYS A 36 5.82 -4.22 27.55
C LYS A 36 4.83 -5.21 26.95
N LEU A 37 3.59 -5.30 27.47
CA LEU A 37 2.59 -6.21 26.91
C LEU A 37 1.82 -5.60 25.73
N ALA A 38 1.71 -4.28 25.66
CA ALA A 38 1.02 -3.58 24.56
C ALA A 38 1.88 -3.46 23.28
N ILE A 39 3.22 -3.47 23.40
CA ILE A 39 4.12 -3.43 22.25
C ILE A 39 4.24 -4.81 21.56
N LYS A 40 3.91 -5.91 22.25
CA LYS A 40 3.96 -7.26 21.65
C LYS A 40 2.79 -7.54 20.68
N LYS A 41 1.75 -6.69 20.62
CA LYS A 41 0.57 -6.87 19.74
C LYS A 41 0.58 -6.01 18.47
N VAL A 42 1.70 -5.37 18.13
CA VAL A 42 1.91 -4.64 16.86
C VAL A 42 3.08 -5.23 16.05
N ILE A 43 3.39 -6.50 16.29
CA ILE A 43 3.89 -7.38 15.22
C ILE A 43 2.77 -8.39 14.99
N GLN A 44 1.63 -7.91 14.51
CA GLN A 44 0.70 -8.81 13.85
C GLN A 44 1.31 -9.06 12.48
N ASN A 45 1.71 -10.30 12.22
CA ASN A 45 2.02 -10.76 10.88
C ASN A 45 0.72 -10.64 10.07
N ASN A 46 0.45 -9.44 9.54
CA ASN A 46 -0.75 -9.10 8.77
C ASN A 46 -0.65 -9.69 7.35
N ASN A 47 -0.33 -10.98 7.28
CA ASN A 47 -0.43 -11.68 6.02
C ASN A 47 -1.92 -11.84 5.70
N PRO A 48 -2.39 -11.38 4.52
CA PRO A 48 -3.74 -11.64 4.07
C PRO A 48 -4.05 -13.13 4.15
N GLU A 49 -5.26 -13.44 4.61
CA GLU A 49 -5.74 -14.81 4.63
C GLU A 49 -5.73 -15.39 3.20
N LYS A 50 -5.45 -16.69 3.09
CA LYS A 50 -5.59 -17.41 1.83
C LYS A 50 -7.02 -17.23 1.27
N GLY A 51 -7.11 -17.01 -0.03
CA GLY A 51 -8.35 -16.75 -0.75
C GLY A 51 -8.80 -15.28 -0.73
N LYS A 52 -8.03 -14.38 -0.10
CA LYS A 52 -8.36 -12.96 -0.11
C LYS A 52 -7.77 -12.26 -1.33
N ASN A 53 -8.56 -11.35 -1.90
CA ASN A 53 -8.07 -10.39 -2.86
C ASN A 53 -7.14 -9.38 -2.20
N VAL A 54 -6.13 -8.94 -2.95
CA VAL A 54 -5.15 -7.95 -2.49
C VAL A 54 -4.95 -6.85 -3.54
N PRO A 55 -4.67 -5.61 -3.12
CA PRO A 55 -4.31 -4.53 -4.03
C PRO A 55 -3.05 -4.83 -4.84
N ASN A 56 -3.06 -4.44 -6.13
CA ASN A 56 -1.94 -4.62 -7.05
C ASN A 56 -0.62 -4.01 -6.54
N ASN A 57 -0.69 -2.82 -5.93
CA ASN A 57 0.49 -2.10 -5.42
C ASN A 57 1.15 -2.76 -4.20
N LEU A 58 0.56 -3.81 -3.63
CA LEU A 58 1.12 -4.59 -2.53
C LEU A 58 1.80 -5.89 -2.99
N VAL A 59 1.88 -6.13 -4.29
CA VAL A 59 2.36 -7.39 -4.88
C VAL A 59 3.63 -7.16 -5.68
N CYS A 60 4.61 -8.06 -5.52
CA CYS A 60 5.72 -8.15 -6.46
C CYS A 60 5.32 -9.00 -7.65
N MET A 61 5.08 -8.38 -8.80
CA MET A 61 4.61 -9.08 -10.01
C MET A 61 5.69 -9.93 -10.68
N VAL A 62 6.95 -9.75 -10.30
CA VAL A 62 8.09 -10.56 -10.78
C VAL A 62 8.18 -11.89 -10.05
N ASN A 63 7.88 -11.89 -8.75
CA ASN A 63 8.03 -13.06 -7.89
C ASN A 63 6.69 -13.72 -7.54
N ASP A 64 5.57 -13.10 -7.93
CA ASP A 64 4.21 -13.59 -7.65
C ASP A 64 3.94 -13.75 -6.14
N VAL A 65 4.33 -12.72 -5.39
CA VAL A 65 4.26 -12.70 -3.91
C VAL A 65 3.60 -11.41 -3.42
N TYR A 66 2.68 -11.55 -2.48
CA TYR A 66 2.15 -10.44 -1.69
C TYR A 66 3.17 -9.99 -0.63
N MET A 67 3.45 -8.68 -0.63
CA MET A 67 4.56 -8.07 0.11
C MET A 67 4.12 -7.31 1.38
N GLY A 68 2.82 -7.02 1.54
CA GLY A 68 2.28 -6.34 2.73
C GLY A 68 2.65 -4.86 2.88
N LYS A 69 3.24 -4.25 1.85
CA LYS A 69 3.62 -2.83 1.79
C LYS A 69 3.56 -2.35 0.36
N GLU A 70 3.61 -1.05 0.11
CA GLU A 70 3.65 -0.52 -1.25
C GLU A 70 4.96 -0.91 -1.96
N GLN A 71 4.84 -1.27 -3.23
CA GLN A 71 5.94 -1.67 -4.10
C GLN A 71 6.35 -0.54 -5.04
N ILE A 72 7.50 -0.72 -5.71
CA ILE A 72 8.01 0.25 -6.66
C ILE A 72 7.15 0.22 -7.91
N GLU A 73 6.57 1.38 -8.26
CA GLU A 73 5.83 1.60 -9.50
C GLU A 73 6.73 1.50 -10.73
N VAL A 74 6.22 0.79 -11.75
CA VAL A 74 6.88 0.60 -13.03
C VAL A 74 5.86 0.82 -14.15
N PRO A 75 5.72 2.07 -14.64
CA PRO A 75 4.92 2.36 -15.81
C PRO A 75 5.52 1.68 -17.04
N PHE A 76 4.72 0.91 -17.78
CA PHE A 76 5.16 0.27 -19.02
C PHE A 76 3.96 0.07 -19.97
N GLU A 77 4.10 0.49 -21.24
CA GLU A 77 3.05 0.36 -22.27
C GLU A 77 1.66 0.88 -21.82
N GLY A 78 1.63 1.99 -21.07
CA GLY A 78 0.39 2.59 -20.58
C GLY A 78 -0.25 1.89 -19.38
N LYS A 79 0.39 0.87 -18.80
CA LYS A 79 -0.06 0.15 -17.61
C LYS A 79 0.90 0.34 -16.43
N MET A 80 0.41 0.08 -15.23
CA MET A 80 1.21 0.17 -13.99
C MET A 80 1.51 -1.21 -13.42
N TYR A 81 2.80 -1.53 -13.31
CA TYR A 81 3.30 -2.77 -12.71
C TYR A 81 4.07 -2.48 -11.42
N TYR A 82 4.31 -3.51 -10.63
CA TYR A 82 4.87 -3.37 -9.28
C TYR A 82 5.98 -4.39 -9.00
N GLY A 83 7.14 -3.90 -8.55
CA GLY A 83 8.31 -4.71 -8.20
C GLY A 83 8.85 -4.41 -6.80
N CYS A 84 9.36 -5.42 -6.10
CA CYS A 84 9.81 -5.24 -4.71
C CYS A 84 11.23 -4.69 -4.54
N CYS A 85 12.01 -4.59 -5.62
CA CYS A 85 13.37 -4.08 -5.59
C CYS A 85 13.79 -3.56 -6.97
N ASN A 86 14.96 -2.91 -7.05
CA ASN A 86 15.49 -2.35 -8.30
C ASN A 86 15.65 -3.42 -9.40
N MET A 87 16.06 -4.65 -9.05
CA MET A 87 16.14 -5.73 -10.03
C MET A 87 14.77 -6.10 -10.60
N CYS A 88 13.72 -6.10 -9.77
CA CYS A 88 12.35 -6.33 -10.26
C CYS A 88 11.87 -5.19 -11.16
N LYS A 89 12.17 -3.94 -10.78
CA LYS A 89 11.89 -2.76 -11.61
C LYS A 89 12.55 -2.86 -12.98
N GLU A 90 13.80 -3.28 -13.04
CA GLU A 90 14.54 -3.44 -14.30
C GLU A 90 14.05 -4.62 -15.14
N LYS A 91 13.54 -5.67 -14.50
CA LYS A 91 13.07 -6.89 -15.17
C LYS A 91 11.71 -6.70 -15.84
N ILE A 92 10.76 -6.01 -15.20
CA ILE A 92 9.40 -5.76 -15.72
C ILE A 92 9.35 -5.31 -17.20
N PRO A 93 10.11 -4.29 -17.64
CA PRO A 93 10.07 -3.84 -19.03
C PRO A 93 10.77 -4.80 -20.02
N LYS A 94 11.58 -5.75 -19.53
CA LYS A 94 12.42 -6.63 -20.35
C LYS A 94 11.86 -8.04 -20.50
N ASP A 95 11.11 -8.50 -19.49
CA ASP A 95 10.62 -9.87 -19.41
C ASP A 95 9.08 -9.87 -19.34
N GLU A 96 8.46 -10.48 -20.34
CA GLU A 96 7.00 -10.58 -20.43
C GLU A 96 6.38 -11.38 -19.27
N SER A 97 7.11 -12.34 -18.68
CA SER A 97 6.63 -13.13 -17.54
C SER A 97 6.37 -12.29 -16.27
N ALA A 98 7.03 -11.14 -16.16
CA ALA A 98 6.79 -10.17 -15.10
C ALA A 98 5.51 -9.34 -15.31
N ARG A 99 4.95 -9.36 -16.53
CA ARG A 99 3.80 -8.54 -16.94
C ARG A 99 2.54 -9.34 -17.22
N TYR A 100 2.66 -10.61 -17.56
CA TYR A 100 1.52 -11.45 -17.92
C TYR A 100 1.43 -12.70 -17.06
N ALA A 101 0.21 -13.15 -16.85
CA ALA A 101 -0.13 -14.40 -16.17
C ALA A 101 -1.20 -15.13 -16.97
N THR A 102 -1.43 -16.39 -16.63
CA THR A 102 -2.56 -17.18 -17.13
C THR A 102 -3.65 -17.17 -16.07
N ASP A 103 -4.86 -16.76 -16.45
CA ASP A 103 -6.04 -16.87 -15.58
C ASP A 103 -6.34 -18.35 -15.28
N PRO A 104 -6.36 -18.79 -14.01
CA PRO A 104 -6.60 -20.19 -13.65
C PRO A 104 -7.98 -20.74 -14.05
N HIS A 105 -8.98 -19.89 -14.26
CA HIS A 105 -10.32 -20.29 -14.70
C HIS A 105 -10.45 -20.27 -16.22
N SER A 106 -10.17 -19.11 -16.84
CA SER A 106 -10.42 -18.93 -18.28
C SER A 106 -9.28 -19.39 -19.18
N LEU A 107 -8.11 -19.67 -18.59
CA LEU A 107 -6.85 -20.03 -19.28
C LEU A 107 -6.32 -18.96 -20.24
N LYS A 108 -6.89 -17.76 -20.23
CA LYS A 108 -6.43 -16.65 -21.05
C LYS A 108 -5.14 -16.05 -20.48
N LYS A 109 -4.28 -15.58 -21.38
CA LYS A 109 -3.16 -14.70 -21.03
C LYS A 109 -3.71 -13.32 -20.69
N ILE A 110 -3.46 -12.86 -19.46
CA ILE A 110 -3.93 -11.57 -18.95
C ILE A 110 -2.75 -10.73 -18.47
N SER A 111 -2.90 -9.40 -18.48
CA SER A 111 -1.91 -8.51 -17.87
C SER A 111 -2.05 -8.54 -16.36
N LYS A 112 -0.93 -8.73 -15.65
CA LYS A 112 -0.87 -8.66 -14.19
C LYS A 112 -1.29 -7.29 -13.66
N ALA A 113 -1.12 -6.21 -14.43
CA ALA A 113 -1.49 -4.86 -14.04
C ALA A 113 -3.01 -4.65 -13.86
N ASP A 114 -3.83 -5.39 -14.62
CA ASP A 114 -5.29 -5.27 -14.60
C ASP A 114 -5.97 -6.41 -13.83
N ALA A 115 -5.17 -7.31 -13.26
CA ALA A 115 -5.67 -8.57 -12.71
C ALA A 115 -6.36 -8.38 -11.35
N TYR A 116 -7.32 -9.26 -11.10
CA TYR A 116 -7.84 -9.55 -9.77
C TYR A 116 -6.87 -10.53 -9.07
N ILE A 117 -6.05 -10.02 -8.15
CA ILE A 117 -4.99 -10.80 -7.49
C ILE A 117 -5.51 -11.43 -6.21
N VAL A 118 -5.28 -12.73 -6.02
CA VAL A 118 -5.70 -13.48 -4.83
C VAL A 118 -4.52 -14.23 -4.21
N VAL A 119 -4.42 -14.21 -2.89
CA VAL A 119 -3.41 -14.99 -2.15
C VAL A 119 -3.83 -16.46 -2.11
N ILE A 120 -2.98 -17.36 -2.58
CA ILE A 120 -3.31 -18.79 -2.76
C ILE A 120 -2.50 -19.73 -1.87
N GLY A 121 -1.37 -19.29 -1.32
CA GLY A 121 -0.48 -20.12 -0.54
C GLY A 121 -0.17 -19.56 0.85
N ASN A 122 0.50 -20.39 1.65
CA ASN A 122 0.85 -20.05 3.03
C ASN A 122 2.10 -19.15 3.12
N ASN A 123 2.83 -18.96 2.02
CA ASN A 123 4.00 -18.06 1.94
C ASN A 123 3.70 -16.84 1.05
N ASN A 124 2.45 -16.39 1.06
CA ASN A 124 1.99 -15.17 0.38
C ASN A 124 2.02 -15.27 -1.15
N GLU A 125 2.09 -16.48 -1.70
CA GLU A 125 1.99 -16.69 -3.14
C GLU A 125 0.64 -16.18 -3.65
N VAL A 126 0.64 -15.53 -4.82
CA VAL A 126 -0.58 -15.00 -5.43
C VAL A 126 -0.89 -15.65 -6.78
N ALA A 127 -2.18 -15.68 -7.13
CA ALA A 127 -2.68 -15.98 -8.46
C ALA A 127 -3.39 -14.76 -9.05
N TYR A 128 -3.47 -14.72 -10.38
CA TYR A 128 -4.02 -13.61 -11.14
C TYR A 128 -5.25 -14.08 -11.92
N PHE A 129 -6.38 -13.39 -11.75
CA PHE A 129 -7.61 -13.65 -12.48
C PHE A 129 -7.98 -12.44 -13.34
N GLU A 130 -8.66 -12.67 -14.46
CA GLU A 130 -9.17 -11.61 -15.35
C GLU A 130 -10.15 -10.70 -14.59
N ASN A 131 -10.88 -11.26 -13.62
CA ASN A 131 -11.83 -10.57 -12.76
C ASN A 131 -12.23 -11.45 -11.55
N GLU A 132 -13.01 -10.89 -10.63
CA GLU A 132 -13.54 -11.60 -9.46
C GLU A 132 -14.46 -12.78 -9.83
N GLU A 133 -15.23 -12.66 -10.91
CA GLU A 133 -16.13 -13.73 -11.36
C GLU A 133 -15.36 -15.00 -11.75
N ASN A 134 -14.23 -14.86 -12.45
CA ASN A 134 -13.34 -15.97 -12.78
C ASN A 134 -12.76 -16.62 -11.52
N TYR A 135 -12.39 -15.83 -10.51
CA TYR A 135 -11.97 -16.38 -9.21
C TYR A 135 -13.09 -17.18 -8.53
N ARG A 136 -14.32 -16.67 -8.53
CA ARG A 136 -15.47 -17.41 -7.95
C ARG A 136 -15.74 -18.73 -8.66
N LYS A 137 -15.75 -18.72 -10.00
CA LYS A 137 -15.92 -19.95 -10.79
C LYS A 137 -14.78 -20.94 -10.60
N PHE A 138 -13.55 -20.45 -10.40
CA PHE A 138 -12.41 -21.29 -10.05
C PHE A 138 -12.65 -22.02 -8.71
N LEU A 139 -13.24 -21.38 -7.71
CA LEU A 139 -13.55 -22.04 -6.44
C LEU A 139 -14.63 -23.12 -6.58
N GLU A 140 -15.69 -22.85 -7.36
CA GLU A 140 -16.79 -23.80 -7.61
C GLU A 140 -16.32 -25.06 -8.32
N GLY A 141 -15.39 -24.94 -9.27
CA GLY A 141 -14.80 -26.09 -9.97
C GLY A 141 -13.78 -26.90 -9.17
N ASN A 142 -13.37 -26.41 -8.00
CA ASN A 142 -12.41 -27.07 -7.10
C ASN A 142 -13.03 -27.45 -5.74
N SER A 143 -14.36 -27.43 -5.62
CA SER A 143 -15.12 -27.79 -4.41
C SER A 143 -15.52 -29.26 -4.38
#